data_AF-A0A1Z9F6N5-F1
#
_entry.id   AF-A0A1Z9F6N5-F1
#
_cell.length_a   1.000
_cell.length_b   1.000
_cell.length_c   1.000
_cell.angle_alpha   90.00
_cell.angle_beta   90.00
_cell.angle_gamma   90.00
#
_symmetry.space_group_name_H-M   'P 1'
#
loop_
_entity.id
_entity.type
_entity.pdbx_description
1 polymer ?
#
loop_
_entity_poly.entity_id
_entity_poly.type
_entity_poly.pdbx_seq_one_letter_code
_entity_poly.pdbx_strand_id
1 'polypeptide(L)'
;MFLSSSSTAINSKLDITNAITGSGTESGVPDAALLIDFTESANRLDADLSSTRKALIEKIGKSAMIDAAITISIFQSLNIAADSSGIEVDDDWVNLAAELAVLTAANEYQTAKNSPQVDAVLRGNQHE
;
A
#
# COMPACT_ATOMS: atom_id res chain seq x y z
N MET A 1 -5.83 -6.97 -1.98
CA MET A 1 -7.23 -6.84 -1.48
C MET A 1 -7.73 -5.45 -1.87
N PHE A 2 -8.63 -5.34 -2.85
CA PHE A 2 -9.01 -4.03 -3.42
C PHE A 2 -10.06 -3.33 -2.53
N LEU A 3 -9.57 -2.43 -1.67
CA LEU A 3 -10.40 -1.61 -0.78
C LEU A 3 -11.37 -0.70 -1.55
N SER A 4 -11.05 -0.31 -2.79
CA SER A 4 -11.94 0.46 -3.68
C SER A 4 -13.22 -0.31 -4.02
N SER A 5 -13.13 -1.58 -4.40
CA SER A 5 -14.30 -2.44 -4.63
C SER A 5 -15.12 -2.66 -3.35
N SER A 6 -14.45 -2.67 -2.19
CA SER A 6 -15.11 -2.73 -0.89
C SER A 6 -15.84 -1.41 -0.56
N SER A 7 -15.25 -0.25 -0.88
CA SER A 7 -15.84 1.09 -0.64
C SER A 7 -17.17 1.31 -1.39
N THR A 8 -17.30 0.77 -2.60
CA THR A 8 -18.54 0.78 -3.39
C THR A 8 -19.68 0.00 -2.70
N ALA A 9 -19.34 -1.06 -1.95
CA ALA A 9 -20.32 -1.87 -1.23
C ALA A 9 -20.86 -1.21 0.06
N ILE A 10 -20.12 -0.26 0.63
CA ILE A 10 -20.46 0.46 1.87
C ILE A 10 -21.00 1.88 1.63
N ASN A 11 -21.16 2.30 0.36
CA ASN A 11 -21.64 3.64 -0.04
C ASN A 11 -20.89 4.78 0.67
N SER A 12 -19.58 4.61 0.89
CA SER A 12 -18.72 5.63 1.48
C SER A 12 -17.72 6.11 0.44
N LYS A 13 -17.62 7.43 0.29
CA LYS A 13 -16.65 8.08 -0.60
C LYS A 13 -15.36 8.28 0.19
N LEU A 14 -14.58 7.21 0.33
CA LEU A 14 -13.29 7.24 1.02
C LEU A 14 -12.19 7.66 0.03
N ASP A 15 -11.35 8.63 0.42
CA ASP A 15 -10.18 8.99 -0.38
C ASP A 15 -8.97 8.16 0.06
N ILE A 16 -8.74 7.07 -0.66
CA ILE A 16 -7.62 6.16 -0.42
C ILE A 16 -6.30 6.80 -0.88
N THR A 17 -6.35 7.74 -1.83
CA THR A 17 -5.19 8.50 -2.31
C THR A 17 -4.54 9.26 -1.15
N ASN A 18 -5.36 9.79 -0.24
CA ASN A 18 -4.88 10.48 0.96
C ASN A 18 -4.07 9.57 1.91
N ALA A 19 -4.32 8.25 1.91
CA ALA A 19 -3.51 7.30 2.67
C ALA A 19 -2.20 6.91 1.98
N ILE A 20 -2.06 7.21 0.68
CA ILE A 20 -0.86 6.91 -0.09
C ILE A 20 0.09 8.11 -0.11
N THR A 21 -0.44 9.32 -0.29
CA THR A 21 0.37 10.55 -0.46
C THR A 21 0.23 11.52 0.72
N GLY A 22 -0.44 11.12 1.81
CA GLY A 22 -0.78 12.02 2.91
C GLY A 22 -0.98 11.27 4.23
N SER A 23 -1.68 11.89 5.17
CA SER A 23 -1.90 11.38 6.53
C SER A 23 -2.95 10.26 6.63
N GLY A 24 -3.61 9.89 5.53
CA GLY A 24 -4.71 8.91 5.52
C GLY A 24 -5.95 9.33 6.32
N THR A 25 -6.05 10.59 6.75
CA THR A 25 -7.18 11.09 7.55
C THR A 25 -8.52 11.02 6.82
N GLU A 26 -8.50 11.03 5.49
CA GLU A 26 -9.71 10.92 4.65
C GLU A 26 -10.02 9.47 4.21
N SER A 27 -9.22 8.50 4.68
CA SER A 27 -9.41 7.08 4.37
C SER A 27 -10.55 6.43 5.16
N GLY A 28 -11.08 7.10 6.19
CA GLY A 28 -12.07 6.53 7.11
C GLY A 28 -11.48 5.54 8.12
N VAL A 29 -10.16 5.33 8.12
CA VAL A 29 -9.45 4.49 9.10
C VAL A 29 -9.13 5.33 10.34
N PRO A 30 -9.58 4.93 11.55
CA PRO A 30 -9.17 5.59 12.78
C PRO A 30 -7.65 5.54 12.95
N ASP A 31 -7.06 6.66 13.38
CA ASP A 31 -5.63 6.79 13.65
C ASP A 31 -4.73 6.47 12.44
N ALA A 32 -5.25 6.66 11.21
CA ALA A 32 -4.57 6.35 9.95
C ALA A 32 -3.13 6.90 9.88
N ALA A 33 -2.90 8.14 10.25
CA ALA A 33 -1.57 8.75 10.23
C ALA A 33 -0.56 7.97 11.07
N LEU A 34 -0.96 7.56 12.29
CA LEU A 34 -0.09 6.82 13.19
C LEU A 34 0.17 5.39 12.70
N LEU A 35 -0.81 4.78 12.04
CA LEU A 35 -0.67 3.47 11.39
C LEU A 35 0.27 3.55 10.18
N ILE A 36 0.17 4.61 9.38
CA ILE A 36 1.06 4.88 8.24
C ILE A 36 2.49 5.10 8.74
N ASP A 37 2.70 6.00 9.71
CA ASP A 37 4.02 6.29 10.28
C ASP A 37 4.71 5.02 10.82
N PHE A 38 3.95 4.19 11.54
CA PHE A 38 4.46 2.91 12.04
C PHE A 38 4.75 1.92 10.91
N THR A 39 3.87 1.82 9.91
CA THR A 39 4.05 0.95 8.74
C THR A 39 5.29 1.32 7.94
N GLU A 40 5.49 2.60 7.71
CA GLU A 40 6.66 3.11 7.01
C GLU A 40 7.95 2.84 7.77
N SER A 41 7.99 3.20 9.05
CA SER A 41 9.17 2.98 9.92
C SER A 41 9.49 1.49 10.05
N ALA A 42 8.46 0.63 10.12
CA ALA A 42 8.61 -0.83 10.20
C ALA A 42 9.14 -1.45 8.90
N ASN A 43 8.72 -0.94 7.73
CA ASN A 43 9.25 -1.39 6.44
C ASN A 43 10.70 -0.93 6.23
N ARG A 44 11.04 0.30 6.61
CA ARG A 44 12.39 0.87 6.45
C ARG A 44 13.38 0.41 7.53
N LEU A 45 12.87 -0.06 8.67
CA LEU A 45 13.66 -0.34 9.87
C LEU A 45 14.54 0.85 10.28
N ASP A 46 13.97 2.05 10.19
CA ASP A 46 14.67 3.30 10.46
C ASP A 46 14.68 3.66 11.96
N ALA A 47 15.26 4.81 12.28
CA ALA A 47 15.41 5.29 13.66
C ALA A 47 14.07 5.60 14.35
N ASP A 48 13.01 5.86 13.58
CA ASP A 48 11.70 6.24 14.09
C ASP A 48 10.86 5.02 14.49
N LEU A 49 11.28 3.80 14.14
CA LEU A 49 10.55 2.58 14.48
C LEU A 49 10.26 2.44 15.99
N SER A 50 11.19 2.83 16.86
CA SER A 50 10.95 2.72 18.30
C SER A 50 9.94 3.74 18.81
N SER A 51 9.93 4.96 18.26
CA SER A 51 9.04 6.04 18.70
C SER A 51 7.62 5.82 18.17
N THR A 52 7.47 5.49 16.89
CA THR A 52 6.18 5.20 16.25
C THR A 52 5.51 3.97 16.86
N ARG A 53 6.28 2.91 17.16
CA ARG A 53 5.77 1.73 17.89
C ARG A 53 5.22 2.12 19.26
N LYS A 54 5.94 2.94 20.02
CA LYS A 54 5.52 3.36 21.36
C LYS A 54 4.23 4.19 21.29
N ALA A 55 4.17 5.16 20.38
CA ALA A 55 2.98 5.98 20.15
C ALA A 55 1.77 5.12 19.75
N LEU A 56 1.95 4.11 18.90
CA LEU A 56 0.89 3.19 18.52
C LEU A 56 0.41 2.33 19.69
N ILE A 57 1.33 1.81 20.52
CA ILE A 57 0.96 1.09 21.76
C ILE A 57 0.13 1.98 22.69
N GLU A 58 0.52 3.24 22.88
CA GLU A 58 -0.21 4.18 23.74
C GLU A 58 -1.62 4.48 23.21
N LYS A 59 -1.79 4.48 21.88
CA LYS A 59 -3.05 4.83 21.23
C LYS A 59 -4.03 3.67 21.12
N ILE A 60 -3.58 2.50 20.63
CA ILE A 60 -4.45 1.35 20.31
C ILE A 60 -4.16 0.10 21.16
N GLY A 61 -3.17 0.18 22.04
CA GLY A 61 -2.78 -0.93 22.91
C GLY A 61 -1.79 -1.90 22.25
N LYS A 62 -1.09 -2.66 23.12
CA LYS A 62 -0.03 -3.58 22.68
C LYS A 62 -0.52 -4.69 21.75
N SER A 63 -1.70 -5.25 22.00
CA SER A 63 -2.24 -6.33 21.17
C SER A 63 -2.50 -5.85 19.74
N ALA A 64 -3.21 -4.72 19.59
CA ALA A 64 -3.51 -4.18 18.27
C ALA A 64 -2.25 -3.69 17.52
N MET A 65 -1.24 -3.17 18.24
CA MET A 65 0.07 -2.88 17.64
C MET A 65 0.75 -4.15 17.11
N ILE A 66 0.67 -5.28 17.84
CA ILE A 66 1.21 -6.57 17.37
C ILE A 66 0.48 -7.01 16.10
N ASP A 67 -0.85 -6.90 16.07
CA ASP A 67 -1.64 -7.25 14.88
C ASP A 67 -1.21 -6.40 13.68
N ALA A 68 -1.04 -5.09 13.85
CA ALA A 68 -0.52 -4.19 12.82
C ALA A 68 0.87 -4.63 12.34
N ALA A 69 1.79 -4.93 13.26
CA ALA A 69 3.14 -5.40 12.92
C ALA A 69 3.14 -6.72 12.13
N ILE A 70 2.23 -7.64 12.48
CA ILE A 70 2.04 -8.91 11.76
C ILE A 70 1.52 -8.63 10.35
N THR A 71 0.50 -7.77 10.20
CA THR A 71 -0.02 -7.39 8.88
C THR A 71 1.08 -6.79 8.00
N ILE A 72 1.86 -5.84 8.53
CA ILE A 72 3.00 -5.25 7.81
C ILE A 72 3.97 -6.34 7.34
N SER A 73 4.36 -7.24 8.24
CA SER A 73 5.33 -8.31 7.94
C SER A 73 4.82 -9.29 6.88
N ILE A 74 3.53 -9.64 6.90
CA ILE A 74 2.91 -10.49 5.88
C ILE A 74 3.00 -9.83 4.50
N PHE A 75 2.57 -8.57 4.37
CA PHE A 75 2.62 -7.87 3.08
C PHE A 75 4.05 -7.66 2.58
N GLN A 76 4.99 -7.36 3.47
CA GLN A 76 6.41 -7.27 3.09
C GLN A 76 6.93 -8.60 2.57
N SER A 77 6.59 -9.72 3.22
CA SER A 77 7.00 -11.06 2.76
C SER A 77 6.39 -11.44 1.41
N LEU A 78 5.15 -11.02 1.13
CA LEU A 78 4.50 -11.23 -0.17
C LEU A 78 5.21 -10.45 -1.28
N ASN A 79 5.60 -9.20 -1.01
CA ASN A 79 6.36 -8.40 -1.97
C ASN A 79 7.71 -9.06 -2.28
N ILE A 80 8.44 -9.51 -1.25
CA ILE A 80 9.71 -10.22 -1.45
C ILE A 80 9.51 -11.48 -2.28
N ALA A 81 8.47 -12.27 -2.01
CA ALA A 81 8.17 -13.47 -2.76
C ALA A 81 7.82 -13.16 -4.23
N ALA A 82 7.01 -12.13 -4.48
CA ALA A 82 6.66 -11.70 -5.83
C ALA A 82 7.90 -11.24 -6.60
N ASP A 83 8.70 -10.35 -6.00
CA ASP A 83 9.93 -9.82 -6.61
C ASP A 83 10.96 -10.92 -6.87
N SER A 84 11.12 -11.87 -5.95
CA SER A 84 12.11 -12.95 -6.07
C SER A 84 11.70 -14.03 -7.08
N SER A 85 10.39 -14.27 -7.23
CA SER A 85 9.89 -15.27 -8.18
C SER A 85 9.72 -14.71 -9.59
N GLY A 86 9.57 -13.40 -9.72
CA GLY A 86 9.18 -12.77 -10.99
C GLY A 86 7.75 -13.13 -11.40
N ILE A 87 6.87 -13.43 -10.44
CA ILE A 87 5.47 -13.75 -10.74
C ILE A 87 4.80 -12.57 -11.46
N GLU A 88 4.16 -12.86 -12.59
CA GLU A 88 3.49 -11.85 -13.41
C GLU A 88 2.10 -11.51 -12.84
N VAL A 89 1.62 -10.32 -13.18
CA VAL A 89 0.21 -9.94 -12.96
C VAL A 89 -0.63 -10.68 -14.00
N ASP A 90 -1.70 -11.37 -13.59
CA ASP A 90 -2.56 -12.07 -14.55
C ASP A 90 -3.18 -11.08 -15.57
N ASP A 91 -3.33 -11.53 -16.81
CA ASP A 91 -3.82 -10.74 -17.95
C ASP A 91 -5.11 -9.95 -17.63
N ASP A 92 -6.06 -10.58 -16.93
CA ASP A 92 -7.34 -9.99 -16.54
C ASP A 92 -7.20 -8.79 -15.58
N TRP A 93 -6.05 -8.65 -14.91
CA TRP A 93 -5.78 -7.62 -13.90
C TRP A 93 -4.82 -6.52 -14.37
N VAL A 94 -4.21 -6.65 -15.55
CA VAL A 94 -3.15 -5.74 -16.01
C VAL A 94 -3.61 -4.27 -16.09
N ASN A 95 -4.80 -4.02 -16.63
CA ASN A 95 -5.33 -2.65 -16.75
C ASN A 95 -5.58 -2.01 -15.38
N LEU A 96 -6.19 -2.77 -14.46
CA LEU A 96 -6.41 -2.29 -13.09
C LEU A 96 -5.08 -2.06 -12.36
N ALA A 97 -4.11 -2.95 -12.55
CA ALA A 97 -2.78 -2.79 -11.97
C ALA A 97 -2.08 -1.53 -12.51
N ALA A 98 -2.24 -1.20 -13.80
CA ALA A 98 -1.72 0.04 -14.39
C ALA A 98 -2.37 1.29 -13.79
N GLU A 99 -3.71 1.31 -13.68
CA GLU A 99 -4.43 2.41 -13.03
C GLU A 99 -3.97 2.63 -11.58
N LEU A 100 -3.85 1.54 -10.81
CA LEU A 100 -3.38 1.60 -9.43
C LEU A 100 -1.92 2.02 -9.34
N ALA A 101 -1.08 1.60 -10.28
CA ALA A 101 0.32 2.01 -10.30
C ALA A 101 0.44 3.52 -10.47
N VAL A 102 -0.35 4.14 -11.34
CA VAL A 102 -0.41 5.61 -11.49
C VAL A 102 -0.99 6.26 -10.24
N LEU A 103 -2.13 5.76 -9.74
CA LEU A 103 -2.80 6.32 -8.57
C LEU A 103 -1.90 6.33 -7.32
N THR A 104 -1.06 5.31 -7.19
CA THR A 104 -0.17 5.13 -6.03
C THR A 104 1.25 5.66 -6.25
N ALA A 105 1.53 6.23 -7.44
CA ALA A 105 2.88 6.51 -7.94
C ALA A 105 3.80 5.28 -7.93
N ALA A 106 3.27 4.06 -7.84
CA ALA A 106 4.08 2.85 -7.85
C ALA A 106 4.82 2.64 -9.17
N ASN A 107 4.31 3.22 -10.26
CA ASN A 107 4.98 3.26 -11.56
C ASN A 107 6.30 4.05 -11.55
N GLU A 108 6.59 4.85 -10.52
CA GLU A 108 7.83 5.61 -10.40
C GLU A 108 8.97 4.82 -9.73
N TYR A 109 8.66 3.70 -9.06
CA TYR A 109 9.68 2.87 -8.41
C TYR A 109 10.37 1.92 -9.39
N GLN A 110 11.62 1.56 -9.10
CA GLN A 110 12.41 0.65 -9.93
C GLN A 110 11.75 -0.72 -10.12
N THR A 111 10.95 -1.17 -9.14
CA THR A 111 10.23 -2.45 -9.18
C THR A 111 9.15 -2.49 -10.24
N ALA A 112 8.67 -1.36 -10.76
CA ALA A 112 7.70 -1.32 -11.87
C ALA A 112 8.21 -2.05 -13.13
N LYS A 113 9.54 -2.14 -13.31
CA LYS A 113 10.19 -2.88 -14.40
C LYS A 113 9.94 -4.40 -14.35
N ASN A 114 9.56 -4.93 -13.18
CA ASN A 114 9.22 -6.34 -13.00
C ASN A 114 7.81 -6.65 -13.53
N SER A 115 7.06 -5.64 -13.99
CA SER A 115 5.69 -5.80 -14.53
C SER A 115 5.62 -5.31 -15.98
N PRO A 116 6.25 -5.99 -16.95
CA PRO A 116 6.39 -5.51 -18.33
C PRO A 116 5.05 -5.30 -19.05
N GLN A 117 4.03 -6.11 -18.72
CA GLN A 117 2.69 -5.96 -19.29
C GLN A 117 1.99 -4.68 -18.77
N VAL A 118 2.14 -4.38 -17.48
CA VAL A 118 1.62 -3.15 -16.86
C VAL A 118 2.33 -1.94 -17.46
N ASP A 119 3.66 -1.99 -17.58
CA ASP A 119 4.45 -0.93 -18.19
C ASP A 119 4.09 -0.69 -19.68
N ALA A 120 3.73 -1.74 -20.41
CA ALA A 120 3.24 -1.61 -21.79
C ALA A 120 1.91 -0.84 -21.86
N VAL A 121 0.97 -1.13 -20.95
CA VAL A 121 -0.30 -0.38 -20.85
C VAL A 121 -0.05 1.09 -20.48
N LEU A 122 0.83 1.35 -19.50
CA LEU A 122 1.18 2.70 -19.08
C LEU A 122 1.79 3.53 -20.22
N ARG A 123 2.67 2.93 -21.03
CA ARG A 123 3.29 3.60 -22.20
C ARG A 123 2.32 3.78 -23.36
N GLY A 124 1.38 2.85 -23.56
CA GLY A 124 0.32 2.98 -24.57
C GLY A 124 -0.61 4.17 -24.32
N ASN A 125 -0.96 4.41 -23.05
CA ASN A 125 -1.86 5.48 -22.64
C ASN A 125 -1.24 6.89 -22.67
N GLN A 126 0.08 7.02 -22.88
CA GLN A 126 0.77 8.33 -22.98
C GLN A 126 0.74 8.95 -24.39
N HIS A 127 0.15 8.24 -25.36
CA HIS A 127 0.09 8.66 -26.78
C HIS A 127 -1.33 8.93 -27.30
N GLU A 128 -2.34 8.94 -26.41
CA GLU A 128 -3.69 9.45 -26.66
C GLU A 128 -3.88 10.84 -26.03
#